data_AF-A0A3N1VFH0-F1
#
_entry.id   AF-A0A3N1VFH0-F1
#
_cell.length_a   1.000
_cell.length_b   1.000
_cell.length_c   1.000
_cell.angle_alpha   90.00
_cell.angle_beta   90.00
_cell.angle_gamma   90.00
#
_symmetry.space_group_name_H-M   'P 1'
#
loop_
_entity.id
_entity.type
_entity.pdbx_description
1 polymer ?
#
loop_
_entity_poly.entity_id
_entity_poly.type
_entity_poly.pdbx_seq_one_letter_code
_entity_poly.pdbx_strand_id
1 'polypeptide(L)' 'MSDEMECMCQECGISSYFRALDLSYESAPGFSGKPLINNLFCPQCGGVLFLVGRIDEEPRYKTG' A
#
# COMPACT_ATOMS: atom_id res chain seq x y z
N MET A 1 -0.42 18.17 -5.89
CA MET A 1 -1.20 17.10 -5.23
C MET A 1 -0.57 15.81 -5.68
N SER A 2 0.23 15.17 -4.84
CA SER A 2 0.90 13.93 -5.18
C SER A 2 -0.09 12.80 -4.89
N ASP A 3 -0.75 12.27 -5.92
CA ASP A 3 -1.60 11.07 -5.84
C ASP A 3 -0.73 9.81 -5.67
N GLU A 4 0.09 9.81 -4.63
CA GLU A 4 0.94 8.71 -4.24
C GLU A 4 0.29 7.94 -3.08
N MET A 5 0.36 6.63 -3.21
CA MET A 5 -0.19 5.69 -2.25
C MET A 5 0.95 4.92 -1.59
N GLU A 6 0.87 4.79 -0.28
CA GLU A 6 1.78 3.96 0.50
C GLU A 6 1.36 2.49 0.34
N CYS A 7 2.31 1.67 -0.09
CA CYS A 7 2.17 0.23 -0.20
C CYS A 7 3.20 -0.44 0.71
N MET A 8 2.78 -1.39 1.54
CA MET A 8 3.66 -2.08 2.47
C MET A 8 3.87 -3.53 2.05
N CYS A 9 5.11 -3.99 2.15
CA CYS A 9 5.53 -5.36 1.92
C CYS A 9 5.11 -6.28 3.07
N GLN A 10 4.40 -7.37 2.76
CA GLN A 10 3.99 -8.33 3.81
C GLN A 10 5.16 -9.10 4.43
N GLU A 11 6.21 -9.36 3.65
CA GLU A 11 7.34 -10.19 4.11
C GLU A 11 8.36 -9.37 4.89
N CYS A 12 8.67 -8.18 4.37
CA CYS A 12 9.77 -7.35 4.84
C CYS A 12 9.32 -6.14 5.67
N GLY A 13 8.03 -5.79 5.65
CA GLY A 13 7.46 -4.68 6.42
C GLY A 13 7.84 -3.28 5.91
N ILE A 14 8.49 -3.19 4.75
CA ILE A 14 8.95 -1.92 4.18
C ILE A 14 7.82 -1.25 3.41
N SER A 15 7.64 0.05 3.65
CA SER A 15 6.75 0.91 2.88
C SER A 15 7.42 1.43 1.62
N SER A 16 6.70 1.41 0.51
CA SER A 16 7.10 1.97 -0.79
C SER A 16 5.96 2.81 -1.34
N TYR A 17 6.30 3.88 -2.05
CA TYR A 17 5.33 4.84 -2.55
C TYR A 17 5.20 4.70 -4.06
N PHE A 18 3.96 4.54 -4.52
CA PHE A 18 3.64 4.39 -5.93
C PHE A 18 2.51 5.32 -6.31
N ARG A 19 2.47 5.75 -7.58
CA ARG A 19 1.36 6.57 -8.07
C ARG A 19 0.08 5.73 -8.08
N ALA A 20 -1.02 6.32 -7.63
CA ALA A 20 -2.32 5.67 -7.59
C ALA A 20 -2.76 5.14 -8.97
N LEU A 21 -2.40 5.83 -10.04
CA LEU A 21 -2.70 5.45 -11.42
C LEU A 21 -1.94 4.19 -11.89
N ASP A 22 -0.79 3.91 -11.26
CA ASP A 22 0.05 2.77 -11.61
C ASP A 22 -0.30 1.55 -10.75
N LEU A 23 -1.29 1.63 -9.85
CA LEU A 23 -1.68 0.53 -8.97
C LEU A 23 -2.84 -0.26 -9.55
N SER A 24 -2.65 -1.58 -9.63
CA SER A 24 -3.72 -2.53 -9.94
C SER A 24 -3.96 -3.42 -8.73
N TYR A 25 -5.23 -3.48 -8.33
CA TYR A 25 -5.64 -4.20 -7.13
C TYR A 25 -6.18 -5.57 -7.49
N GLU A 26 -5.93 -6.54 -6.61
CA GLU A 26 -6.62 -7.82 -6.68
C GLU A 26 -8.10 -7.64 -6.31
N SER A 27 -8.99 -8.37 -6.99
CA SER A 27 -10.43 -8.30 -6.73
C SER A 27 -10.83 -8.93 -5.39
N ALA A 28 -9.95 -9.74 -4.80
CA ALA A 28 -10.15 -10.35 -3.50
C ALA A 28 -9.63 -9.43 -2.38
N PRO A 29 -10.35 -9.31 -1.25
CA PRO A 29 -9.84 -8.59 -0.09
C PRO A 29 -8.58 -9.27 0.42
N GLY A 30 -7.52 -8.49 0.56
CA GLY A 30 -6.21 -8.93 0.98
C GLY A 30 -6.03 -9.01 2.50
N PHE A 31 -4.76 -8.93 2.90
CA PHE A 31 -4.36 -8.91 4.30
C PHE A 31 -5.05 -7.76 5.06
N SER A 32 -5.70 -8.08 6.18
CA SER A 32 -6.40 -7.12 7.04
C SER A 32 -7.53 -6.33 6.33
N GLY A 33 -8.10 -6.88 5.26
CA GLY A 33 -9.16 -6.22 4.48
C GLY A 33 -8.67 -5.08 3.59
N LYS A 34 -7.35 -4.90 3.45
CA LYS A 34 -6.75 -3.94 2.53
C LYS A 34 -6.51 -4.59 1.16
N PRO A 35 -6.64 -3.85 0.06
CA PRO A 35 -6.45 -4.41 -1.27
C PRO A 35 -4.96 -4.76 -1.52
N LEU A 36 -4.72 -5.92 -2.13
CA LEU A 36 -3.39 -6.34 -2.56
C LEU A 36 -3.04 -5.73 -3.90
N ILE A 37 -1.77 -5.40 -4.07
CA ILE A 37 -1.25 -4.92 -5.35
C ILE A 37 -0.81 -6.14 -6.16
N ASN A 38 -1.36 -6.28 -7.37
CA ASN A 38 -1.12 -7.45 -8.23
C ASN A 38 -0.07 -7.21 -9.33
N ASN A 39 0.24 -5.94 -9.61
CA ASN A 39 1.11 -5.54 -10.72
C ASN A 39 2.49 -5.03 -10.26
N LEU A 40 2.69 -4.85 -8.96
CA LEU A 40 3.94 -4.39 -8.37
C LEU A 40 4.31 -5.29 -7.19
N PHE A 41 5.61 -5.49 -7.04
CA PHE A 41 6.22 -6.31 -5.99
C PHE A 41 7.23 -5.48 -5.22
N CYS A 42 7.58 -5.93 -4.03
CA CYS A 42 8.61 -5.27 -3.23
C CYS A 42 9.94 -5.25 -3.99
N PRO A 43 10.58 -4.08 -4.18
CA PRO A 43 11.86 -3.99 -4.89
C PRO A 43 13.02 -4.65 -4.11
N GLN A 44 12.83 -4.93 -2.82
CA GLN A 44 13.88 -5.47 -1.95
C GLN A 44 13.82 -6.99 -1.80
N CYS A 45 12.63 -7.58 -1.72
CA CYS A 45 12.47 -9.04 -1.54
C CYS A 45 11.62 -9.72 -2.62
N GLY A 46 10.97 -8.97 -3.52
CA GLY A 46 10.03 -9.51 -4.50
C GLY A 46 8.68 -9.92 -3.93
N GLY A 47 8.43 -9.67 -2.64
CA GLY A 47 7.20 -10.04 -1.95
C GLY A 47 5.98 -9.20 -2.38
N VAL A 48 4.79 -9.71 -2.04
CA VAL A 48 3.52 -9.06 -2.34
C VAL A 48 3.34 -7.81 -1.47
N LEU A 49 2.86 -6.74 -2.11
CA LEU A 49 2.55 -5.47 -1.47
C LEU A 49 1.04 -5.35 -1.20
N PHE A 50 0.67 -4.72 -0.10
CA PHE A 50 -0.72 -4.31 0.18
C PHE A 50 -0.82 -2.81 0.33
N LEU A 51 -1.95 -2.24 -0.07
CA LEU A 51 -2.19 -0.81 0.06
C LEU A 51 -2.35 -0.44 1.53
N VAL A 52 -1.62 0.57 2.01
CA VAL A 52 -1.78 1.12 3.36
C VAL A 52 -2.78 2.27 3.36
N GLY A 53 -2.59 3.24 2.45
CA GLY A 53 -3.40 4.46 2.36
C GLY A 53 -2.73 5.53 1.49
N ARG A 54 -3.32 6.73 1.41
CA ARG A 54 -2.69 7.89 0.77
C ARG A 54 -1.75 8.58 1.75
N ILE A 55 -0.67 9.18 1.24
CA ILE A 55 0.30 9.94 2.06
C ILE A 55 -0.38 11.07 2.86
N ASP A 56 -1.42 11.68 2.29
CA ASP A 56 -2.18 12.78 2.90
C ASP A 56 -3.34 12.33 3.82
N GLU A 57 -3.59 11.02 3.89
CA GLU A 57 -4.57 10.47 4.83
C GLU A 57 -3.85 10.28 6.18
N GLU A 58 -3.50 11.40 6.81
CA GLU A 58 -2.98 11.42 8.18
C GLU A 58 -3.89 10.56 9.06
N PRO A 59 -3.32 9.70 9.95
CA PRO A 59 -4.13 9.08 10.97
C PRO A 59 -4.75 10.22 11.74
N ARG A 60 -6.08 10.29 11.78
CA ARG A 60 -6.77 11.09 12.79
C ARG A 60 -6.43 10.50 14.15
N TYR A 61 -5.24 10.78 14.66
CA TYR A 61 -4.90 10.60 16.05
C TYR A 61 -5.85 11.53 16.79
N LYS A 62 -6.97 10.97 17.26
CA LYS A 62 -7.72 11.59 18.35
C LYS A 62 -6.79 11.51 19.56
N THR A 63 -5.99 12.54 19.77
CA THR A 63 -5.41 12.84 21.08
C THR A 63 -6.61 13.05 22.02
N GLY A 64 -6.93 11.99 22.76
CA GLY A 64 -7.81 12.06 23.92
C GLY A 64 -7.05 12.62 25.12
#